data_AF-A0A806U8W8-F1
#
_entry.id   AF-A0A806U8W8-F1
#
_cell.length_a   1.000
_cell.length_b   1.000
_cell.length_c   1.000
_cell.angle_alpha   90.00
_cell.angle_beta   90.00
_cell.angle_gamma   90.00
#
_symmetry.space_group_name_H-M   'P 1'
#
loop_
_entity.id
_entity.type
_entity.pdbx_description
1 polymer ?
#
loop_
_entity_poly.entity_id
_entity_poly.type
_entity_poly.pdbx_seq_one_letter_code
_entity_poly.pdbx_strand_id
1 'polypeptide(L)'
;MVSFYALPHAKEIYAPIEGVIDSIFPTKHAFTMKTDSGISILVHIGTDTVQLEGIPFELSANEGDHVKSGDLLGTADFEYIKDKGKGIEVYVVFPELDDSKELTLTKRDRVSSQDIIGTI
;
A
#
# COMPACT_ATOMS: atom_id res chain seq x y z
N MET A 1 -0.32 17.26 0.10
CA MET A 1 -0.31 15.80 0.38
C MET A 1 -1.06 15.15 -0.76
N VAL A 2 -0.44 14.21 -1.43
CA VAL A 2 -1.03 13.54 -2.58
C VAL A 2 -1.27 12.06 -2.25
N SER A 3 -2.40 11.51 -2.67
CA SER A 3 -2.75 10.11 -2.39
C SER A 3 -3.70 9.55 -3.44
N PHE A 4 -3.75 8.23 -3.51
CA PHE A 4 -4.79 7.49 -4.21
C PHE A 4 -5.16 6.24 -3.41
N TYR A 5 -6.25 5.60 -3.79
CA TYR A 5 -6.63 4.30 -3.24
C TYR A 5 -6.96 3.31 -4.35
N ALA A 6 -6.82 2.03 -4.05
CA ALA A 6 -7.24 0.93 -4.90
C ALA A 6 -8.24 0.06 -4.15
N LEU A 7 -9.28 -0.41 -4.86
CA LEU A 7 -10.17 -1.45 -4.35
C LEU A 7 -9.61 -2.82 -4.73
N PRO A 8 -9.26 -3.67 -3.74
CA PRO A 8 -8.62 -4.94 -4.01
C PRO A 8 -9.61 -5.94 -4.59
N HIS A 9 -9.14 -6.73 -5.56
CA HIS A 9 -9.86 -7.88 -6.13
C HIS A 9 -9.07 -9.19 -5.96
N ALA A 10 -7.92 -9.11 -5.30
CA ALA A 10 -7.00 -10.20 -5.00
C ALA A 10 -6.48 -10.01 -3.57
N LYS A 11 -5.91 -11.05 -2.97
CA LYS A 11 -5.40 -11.01 -1.59
C LYS A 11 -3.99 -10.46 -1.51
N GLU A 12 -3.24 -10.53 -2.60
CA GLU A 12 -1.83 -10.20 -2.67
C GLU A 12 -1.61 -8.68 -2.62
N ILE A 13 -0.66 -8.27 -1.79
CA ILE A 13 -0.18 -6.90 -1.66
C ILE A 13 1.21 -6.82 -2.29
N TYR A 14 1.34 -5.94 -3.28
CA TYR A 14 2.59 -5.74 -4.02
C TYR A 14 3.19 -4.37 -3.70
N ALA A 15 4.51 -4.27 -3.80
CA ALA A 15 5.22 -3.01 -3.69
C ALA A 15 4.80 -2.05 -4.81
N PRO A 16 4.28 -0.85 -4.49
CA PRO A 16 3.86 0.10 -5.51
C PRO A 16 5.04 0.72 -6.27
N ILE A 17 6.20 0.82 -5.63
CA ILE A 17 7.41 1.44 -6.18
C ILE A 17 8.67 0.78 -5.60
N GLU A 18 9.78 0.87 -6.31
CA GLU A 18 11.09 0.45 -5.82
C GLU A 18 11.57 1.32 -4.65
N GLY A 19 12.15 0.69 -3.63
CA GLY A 19 12.70 1.36 -2.47
C GLY A 19 12.92 0.42 -1.29
N VAL A 20 13.14 1.00 -0.11
CA VAL A 20 13.34 0.27 1.15
C VAL A 20 12.07 0.32 1.98
N ILE A 21 11.66 -0.81 2.57
CA ILE A 21 10.63 -0.83 3.61
C ILE A 21 11.21 -0.17 4.87
N ASP A 22 10.71 1.02 5.19
CA ASP A 22 11.23 1.87 6.27
C ASP A 22 10.69 1.41 7.63
N SER A 23 9.38 1.16 7.73
CA SER A 23 8.78 0.58 8.92
C SER A 23 7.51 -0.22 8.61
N ILE A 24 7.25 -1.25 9.43
CA ILE A 24 6.02 -2.04 9.38
C ILE A 24 5.28 -1.86 10.70
N PHE A 25 4.01 -1.47 10.63
CA PHE A 25 3.23 -1.20 11.83
C PHE A 25 2.96 -2.52 12.59
N PRO A 26 2.84 -2.50 13.94
CA PRO A 26 2.72 -3.73 14.74
C PRO A 26 1.59 -4.68 14.32
N THR A 27 0.44 -4.13 13.90
CA THR A 27 -0.71 -4.90 13.41
C THR A 27 -0.69 -5.13 11.90
N LYS A 28 0.42 -4.83 11.21
CA LYS A 28 0.68 -5.08 9.78
C LYS A 28 -0.33 -4.47 8.78
N HIS A 29 -1.27 -3.66 9.26
CA HIS A 29 -2.25 -2.97 8.44
C HIS A 29 -1.65 -1.83 7.61
N ALA A 30 -0.44 -1.39 7.94
CA ALA A 30 0.24 -0.31 7.23
C ALA A 30 1.76 -0.52 7.26
N PHE A 31 2.44 0.07 6.29
CA PHE A 31 3.89 0.14 6.24
C PHE A 31 4.34 1.42 5.55
N THR A 32 5.51 1.92 5.94
CA THR A 32 6.19 3.02 5.25
C THR A 32 7.30 2.45 4.37
N MET A 33 7.54 3.13 3.26
CA MET A 33 8.63 2.81 2.37
C MET A 33 9.28 4.10 1.85
N LYS A 34 10.57 4.03 1.56
CA LYS A 34 11.35 5.17 1.08
C LYS A 34 12.06 4.80 -0.21
N THR A 35 11.81 5.57 -1.26
CA THR A 35 12.49 5.40 -2.54
C THR A 35 13.96 5.79 -2.44
N ASP A 36 14.79 5.27 -3.35
CA ASP A 36 16.19 5.70 -3.49
C ASP A 36 16.34 7.22 -3.78
N SER A 37 15.29 7.86 -4.31
CA SER A 37 15.23 9.30 -4.52
C SER A 37 14.86 10.09 -3.25
N GLY A 38 14.62 9.42 -2.13
CA GLY A 38 14.30 10.03 -0.84
C GLY A 38 12.82 10.31 -0.60
N ILE A 39 11.93 9.98 -1.54
CA ILE A 39 10.47 10.16 -1.37
C ILE A 39 9.93 9.10 -0.42
N SER A 40 9.24 9.52 0.64
CA SER A 40 8.51 8.62 1.54
C SER A 40 7.11 8.30 1.00
N ILE A 41 6.69 7.05 1.16
CA ILE A 41 5.35 6.55 0.86
C ILE A 41 4.83 5.84 2.10
N LEU A 42 3.55 6.03 2.39
CA LEU A 42 2.78 5.27 3.36
C LEU A 42 1.74 4.45 2.62
N VAL A 43 1.73 3.14 2.86
CA VAL A 43 0.67 2.24 2.37
C VAL A 43 -0.18 1.82 3.55
N HIS A 44 -1.50 2.00 3.45
CA HIS A 44 -2.46 1.64 4.49
C HIS A 44 -3.52 0.71 3.91
N ILE A 45 -3.67 -0.48 4.47
CA ILE A 45 -4.49 -1.58 3.96
C ILE A 45 -5.82 -1.61 4.72
N GLY A 46 -6.90 -1.22 4.04
CA GLY A 46 -8.24 -1.11 4.59
C GLY A 46 -8.43 0.14 5.47
N THR A 47 -9.64 0.30 6.00
CA THR A 47 -10.00 1.40 6.92
C THR A 47 -10.40 0.81 8.27
N ASP A 48 -9.88 1.40 9.36
CA ASP A 48 -10.10 0.92 10.74
C ASP A 48 -9.61 -0.53 11.00
N THR A 49 -8.70 -1.04 10.17
CA THR A 49 -8.17 -2.40 10.23
C THR A 49 -7.13 -2.61 11.33
N VAL A 50 -6.59 -1.54 11.92
CA VAL A 50 -5.76 -1.61 13.14
C VAL A 50 -6.45 -2.37 14.27
N GLN A 51 -7.78 -2.28 14.36
CA GLN A 51 -8.62 -2.94 15.36
C GLN A 51 -8.73 -4.46 15.16
N LEU A 52 -8.23 -4.98 14.03
CA LEU A 52 -8.20 -6.42 13.71
C LEU A 52 -6.92 -7.10 14.20
N GLU A 53 -6.06 -6.37 14.93
CA GLU A 53 -4.92 -6.91 15.68
C GLU A 53 -3.95 -7.76 14.83
N GLY A 54 -3.85 -7.47 13.53
CA GLY A 54 -2.97 -8.20 12.61
C GLY A 54 -3.50 -9.53 12.10
N ILE A 55 -4.68 -9.97 12.56
CA ILE A 55 -5.29 -11.25 12.17
C ILE A 55 -5.43 -11.42 10.64
N PRO A 56 -5.89 -10.43 9.86
CA PRO A 56 -6.09 -10.63 8.42
C PRO A 56 -4.81 -10.46 7.59
N PHE A 57 -3.67 -10.12 8.20
CA PHE A 57 -2.48 -9.68 7.46
C PHE A 57 -1.30 -10.64 7.60
N GLU A 58 -0.80 -11.14 6.48
CA GLU A 58 0.41 -11.94 6.40
C GLU A 58 1.43 -11.26 5.50
N LEU A 59 2.27 -10.41 6.10
CA LEU A 59 3.40 -9.77 5.41
C LEU A 59 4.64 -10.68 5.45
N SER A 60 5.22 -10.90 4.27
CA SER A 60 6.49 -11.62 4.07
C SER A 60 7.70 -10.67 4.00
N ALA A 61 7.47 -9.38 3.70
CA ALA A 61 8.51 -8.35 3.75
C ALA A 61 8.85 -7.94 5.19
N ASN A 62 10.10 -7.53 5.40
CA ASN A 62 10.64 -7.08 6.68
C ASN A 62 11.11 -5.63 6.60
N GLU A 63 11.22 -4.98 7.76
CA GLU A 63 11.84 -3.65 7.86
C GLU A 63 13.30 -3.72 7.39
N GLY A 64 13.70 -2.78 6.54
CA GLY A 64 15.02 -2.73 5.92
C GLY A 64 15.15 -3.51 4.60
N ASP A 65 14.14 -4.28 4.19
CA ASP A 65 14.16 -4.97 2.89
C ASP A 65 14.11 -3.96 1.74
N HIS A 66 15.00 -4.11 0.76
CA HIS A 66 14.92 -3.40 -0.53
C HIS A 66 14.06 -4.21 -1.49
N VAL A 67 13.01 -3.58 -2.00
CA VAL A 67 11.98 -4.20 -2.85
C VAL A 67 11.86 -3.45 -4.16
N LYS A 68 11.50 -4.16 -5.22
CA LYS A 68 11.21 -3.59 -6.54
C LYS A 68 9.71 -3.39 -6.71
N SER A 69 9.34 -2.49 -7.61
CA SER A 69 7.94 -2.34 -8.02
C SER A 69 7.39 -3.68 -8.51
N GLY A 70 6.25 -4.11 -7.94
CA GLY A 70 5.63 -5.38 -8.26
C GLY A 70 6.13 -6.57 -7.43
N ASP A 71 7.07 -6.41 -6.51
CA ASP A 71 7.45 -7.47 -5.58
C ASP A 71 6.32 -7.77 -4.59
N LEU A 72 6.12 -9.05 -4.29
CA LEU A 72 5.09 -9.49 -3.33
C LEU A 72 5.53 -9.16 -1.91
N LEU A 73 4.76 -8.32 -1.23
CA LEU A 73 5.01 -7.92 0.16
C LEU A 73 4.25 -8.79 1.17
N GLY A 74 3.15 -9.39 0.74
CA GLY A 74 2.33 -10.24 1.59
C GLY A 74 0.91 -10.43 1.07
N THR A 75 0.02 -10.84 1.97
CA THR A 75 -1.40 -11.03 1.69
C THR A 75 -2.30 -10.44 2.77
N ALA A 76 -3.52 -10.07 2.38
CA ALA A 76 -4.58 -9.62 3.26
C ALA A 76 -5.88 -10.39 2.99
N ASP A 77 -6.57 -10.81 4.05
CA ASP A 77 -7.90 -11.41 3.98
C ASP A 77 -8.97 -10.31 3.94
N PHE A 78 -9.25 -9.83 2.72
CA PHE A 78 -10.26 -8.79 2.50
C PHE A 78 -11.70 -9.26 2.76
N GLU A 79 -11.98 -10.57 2.70
CA GLU A 79 -13.29 -11.09 3.07
C GLU A 79 -13.49 -11.01 4.58
N TYR A 80 -12.48 -11.38 5.37
CA TYR A 80 -12.49 -11.20 6.81
C TYR A 80 -12.62 -9.74 7.22
N ILE A 81 -11.86 -8.83 6.58
CA ILE A 81 -11.96 -7.38 6.83
C ILE A 81 -13.40 -6.91 6.62
N LYS A 82 -14.02 -7.33 5.52
CA LYS A 82 -15.41 -6.98 5.19
C LYS A 82 -16.42 -7.59 6.16
N ASP A 83 -16.25 -8.85 6.59
CA ASP A 83 -17.09 -9.50 7.62
C ASP A 83 -17.09 -8.72 8.94
N LYS A 84 -15.95 -8.13 9.31
CA LYS A 84 -15.82 -7.27 10.49
C LYS A 84 -16.34 -5.84 10.30
N GLY A 85 -16.98 -5.55 9.17
CA GLY A 85 -17.57 -4.24 8.88
C GLY A 85 -16.52 -3.15 8.67
N LYS A 86 -15.31 -3.52 8.26
CA LYS A 86 -14.20 -2.59 7.99
C LYS A 86 -14.07 -2.31 6.49
N GLY A 87 -13.42 -1.20 6.16
CA GLY A 87 -13.13 -0.83 4.77
C GLY A 87 -11.99 -1.67 4.19
N ILE A 88 -12.06 -1.98 2.89
CA ILE A 88 -11.05 -2.81 2.20
C ILE A 88 -10.14 -2.00 1.28
N GLU A 89 -10.42 -0.71 1.11
CA GLU A 89 -9.65 0.21 0.30
C GLU A 89 -8.19 0.30 0.77
N VAL A 90 -7.27 0.13 -0.17
CA VAL A 90 -5.83 0.21 0.09
C VAL A 90 -5.35 1.57 -0.36
N TYR A 91 -4.86 2.38 0.57
CA TYR A 91 -4.37 3.73 0.33
C TYR A 91 -2.87 3.74 0.09
N VAL A 92 -2.45 4.54 -0.87
CA VAL A 92 -1.05 4.89 -1.11
C VAL A 92 -0.93 6.39 -0.97
N VAL A 93 -0.17 6.83 0.03
CA VAL A 93 -0.06 8.23 0.44
C VAL A 93 1.38 8.69 0.34
N PHE A 94 1.57 9.87 -0.23
CA PHE A 94 2.87 10.53 -0.35
C PHE A 94 2.88 11.75 0.59
N PRO A 95 3.30 11.58 1.86
CA PRO A 95 3.15 12.61 2.89
C PRO A 95 3.98 13.88 2.60
N GLU A 96 5.16 13.72 2.00
CA GLU A 96 6.08 14.81 1.72
C GLU A 96 5.79 15.54 0.39
N LEU A 97 4.90 15.00 -0.45
CA LEU A 97 4.53 15.63 -1.70
C LEU A 97 3.40 16.65 -1.46
N ASP A 98 3.72 17.92 -1.70
CA ASP A 98 2.76 19.01 -1.79
C ASP A 98 2.06 19.04 -3.17
N ASP A 99 0.95 19.78 -3.25
CA ASP A 99 0.10 19.88 -4.44
C ASP A 99 0.80 20.48 -5.68
N SER A 100 2.07 20.91 -5.55
CA SER A 100 2.88 21.34 -6.70
C SER A 100 3.43 20.18 -7.54
N LYS A 101 3.47 18.96 -6.99
CA LYS A 101 3.74 17.73 -7.75
C LYS A 101 2.43 17.03 -8.08
N GLU A 102 2.04 17.07 -9.35
CA GLU A 102 0.81 16.43 -9.82
C GLU A 102 1.00 14.92 -9.93
N LEU A 103 0.42 14.15 -9.00
CA LEU A 103 0.14 12.74 -9.26
C LEU A 103 -0.84 12.65 -10.42
N THR A 104 -0.34 12.23 -11.56
CA THR A 104 -1.19 12.00 -12.74
C THR A 104 -1.55 10.53 -12.80
N LEU A 105 -2.77 10.20 -12.37
CA LEU A 105 -3.33 8.86 -12.57
C LEU A 105 -3.80 8.72 -14.03
N THR A 106 -3.14 7.84 -14.78
CA THR A 106 -3.44 7.56 -16.19
C THR A 106 -4.51 6.48 -16.37
N LYS A 107 -4.74 5.67 -15.33
CA LYS A 107 -5.78 4.64 -15.29
C LYS A 107 -6.66 4.83 -14.05
N ARG A 108 -7.98 4.73 -14.22
CA ARG A 108 -8.98 4.86 -13.14
C ARG A 108 -9.97 3.70 -13.07
N ASP A 109 -9.77 2.68 -13.90
CA ASP A 109 -10.61 1.50 -13.99
C ASP A 109 -9.91 0.29 -13.32
N ARG A 110 -10.31 -0.93 -13.68
CA ARG A 110 -9.65 -2.15 -13.20
C ARG A 110 -8.22 -2.22 -13.74
N VAL A 111 -7.28 -2.37 -12.81
CA VAL A 111 -5.85 -2.55 -13.09
C VAL A 111 -5.38 -3.91 -12.58
N SER A 112 -4.34 -4.45 -13.19
CA SER A 112 -3.66 -5.67 -12.73
C SER A 112 -2.43 -5.32 -11.91
N SER A 113 -1.92 -6.27 -11.12
CA SER A 113 -0.61 -6.15 -10.49
C SER A 113 0.44 -5.77 -11.55
N GLN A 114 1.33 -4.83 -11.24
CA GLN A 114 2.40 -4.30 -12.11
C GLN A 114 1.95 -3.34 -13.22
N ASP A 115 0.66 -3.03 -13.35
CA ASP A 115 0.24 -1.93 -14.21
C ASP A 115 0.82 -0.60 -13.72
N ILE A 116 1.39 0.17 -14.64
CA ILE A 116 1.72 1.58 -14.38
C ILE A 116 0.40 2.35 -14.40
N ILE A 117 -0.01 2.83 -13.22
CA ILE A 117 -1.28 3.54 -13.01
C ILE A 117 -1.11 5.07 -12.98
N GLY A 118 0.12 5.56 -12.95
CA GLY A 118 0.41 6.98 -12.93
C GLY A 118 1.90 7.31 -12.78
N THR A 119 2.18 8.61 -12.69
CA THR A 119 3.53 9.16 -12.48
C THR A 119 3.48 10.26 -11.42
N ILE A 120 4.61 10.45 -10.73
CA ILE A 120 4.88 11.49 -9.72
C ILE A 120 6.15 12.24 -10.11
#